data_AF-A0A7V8WD86-F1
#
_entry.id   AF-A0A7V8WD86-F1
#
_cell.length_a   1.000
_cell.length_b   1.000
_cell.length_c   1.000
_cell.angle_alpha   90.00
_cell.angle_beta   90.00
_cell.angle_gamma   90.00
#
_symmetry.space_group_name_H-M   'P 1'
#
loop_
_entity.id
_entity.type
_entity.pdbx_description
1 polymer ?
#
loop_
_entity_poly.entity_id
_entity_poly.type
_entity_poly.pdbx_seq_one_letter_code
_entity_poly.pdbx_strand_id
1 'polypeptide(L)'
;MPGRVTIPPAGTHTLHVAGRDVRQTNLDKLFWKEEQITKGDLLQYYADVAPVLLPHIRDRAMVMKRYPHARQRPHQDRQGRRSVEAAPPEARPRRPA
;
A
#
# COMPACT_ATOMS: atom_id res chain seq x y z
N MET A 1 -18.42 7.67 -21.39
CA MET A 1 -17.57 6.62 -20.80
C MET A 1 -16.34 7.28 -20.23
N PRO A 2 -15.99 7.12 -18.94
CA PRO A 2 -14.69 7.61 -18.47
C PRO A 2 -13.61 7.00 -19.36
N GLY A 3 -12.71 7.84 -19.86
CA GLY A 3 -11.66 7.42 -20.79
C GLY A 3 -10.90 6.23 -20.25
N ARG A 4 -10.61 5.25 -21.10
CA ARG A 4 -9.85 4.06 -20.72
C ARG A 4 -8.52 4.50 -20.13
N VAL A 5 -8.29 4.19 -18.86
CA VAL A 5 -7.01 4.46 -18.20
C VAL A 5 -6.07 3.31 -18.55
N THR A 6 -4.99 3.63 -19.25
CA THR A 6 -3.92 2.68 -19.55
C THR A 6 -2.77 2.90 -18.57
N ILE A 7 -2.41 1.84 -17.85
CA ILE A 7 -1.29 1.83 -16.93
C ILE A 7 -0.03 1.38 -17.69
N PRO A 8 1.07 2.14 -17.64
CA PRO A 8 2.32 1.72 -18.25
C PRO A 8 2.89 0.48 -17.53
N PRO A 9 3.57 -0.44 -18.26
CA PRO A 9 3.97 -1.74 -17.72
C PRO A 9 5.12 -1.68 -16.71
N ALA A 10 5.96 -0.63 -16.74
CA ALA A 10 7.17 -0.56 -15.92
C ALA A 10 7.54 0.87 -15.53
N GLY A 11 8.31 1.03 -14.44
CA GLY A 11 8.88 2.31 -14.03
C GLY A 11 8.03 3.11 -13.05
N THR A 12 8.28 4.43 -13.00
CA THR A 12 7.54 5.39 -12.18
C THR A 12 6.81 6.37 -13.08
N HIS A 13 5.50 6.46 -12.93
CA HIS A 13 4.63 7.29 -13.76
C HIS A 13 3.61 8.03 -12.92
N THR A 14 3.25 9.24 -13.35
CA THR A 14 2.14 9.99 -12.78
C THR A 14 0.99 9.95 -13.77
N LEU A 15 -0.16 9.45 -13.33
CA LEU A 15 -1.36 9.35 -14.15
C LEU A 15 -2.43 10.31 -13.65
N HIS A 16 -3.08 11.00 -14.59
CA HIS A 16 -4.24 11.85 -14.31
C HIS A 16 -5.51 11.00 -14.42
N VAL A 17 -6.13 10.68 -13.28
CA VAL A 17 -7.32 9.81 -13.21
C VAL A 17 -8.41 10.50 -12.41
N ALA A 18 -9.60 10.65 -12.99
CA ALA A 18 -10.78 11.25 -12.34
C ALA A 18 -10.48 12.62 -11.67
N GLY A 19 -9.67 13.45 -12.33
CA GLY A 19 -9.28 14.79 -11.84
C GLY A 19 -8.22 14.78 -10.74
N ARG A 20 -7.50 13.67 -10.53
CA ARG A 20 -6.42 13.55 -9.55
C ARG A 20 -5.14 12.99 -10.15
N ASP A 21 -4.02 13.47 -9.63
CA ASP A 21 -2.69 13.03 -10.03
C ASP A 21 -2.27 11.87 -9.12
N VAL A 22 -2.10 10.70 -9.71
CA VAL A 22 -1.73 9.48 -8.99
C VAL A 22 -0.33 9.07 -9.41
N ARG A 23 0.64 9.32 -8.53
CA ARG A 23 2.02 8.84 -8.72
C ARG A 23 2.13 7.38 -8.37
N GLN A 24 2.56 6.56 -9.32
CA GLN A 24 2.77 5.14 -9.19
C GLN A 24 4.24 4.80 -9.37
N THR A 25 4.82 4.06 -8.42
CA THR A 25 6.22 3.62 -8.46
C THR A 25 6.31 2.10 -8.53
N ASN A 26 7.43 1.59 -9.06
CA ASN A 26 7.78 0.16 -9.11
C ASN A 26 6.70 -0.70 -9.81
N LEU A 27 6.25 -0.28 -11.01
CA LEU A 27 5.20 -0.99 -11.75
C LEU A 27 5.66 -2.37 -12.25
N ASP A 28 6.94 -2.50 -12.55
CA ASP A 28 7.65 -3.74 -12.94
C ASP A 28 7.78 -4.76 -11.81
N LYS A 29 7.42 -4.40 -10.57
CA LYS A 29 7.54 -5.30 -9.42
C LYS A 29 6.58 -6.48 -9.55
N LEU A 30 7.12 -7.69 -9.58
CA LEU A 30 6.35 -8.93 -9.51
C LEU A 30 5.60 -9.05 -8.17
N PHE A 31 4.27 -9.07 -8.24
CA PHE A 31 3.39 -9.31 -7.09
C PHE A 31 3.10 -10.81 -6.92
N TRP A 32 2.97 -11.53 -8.03
CA TRP A 32 2.83 -12.98 -8.11
C TRP A 32 3.92 -13.52 -9.04
N LYS A 33 4.97 -14.13 -8.47
CA LYS A 33 6.12 -14.56 -9.28
C LYS A 33 5.85 -15.86 -10.04
N GLU A 34 4.99 -16.73 -9.54
CA GLU A 34 4.68 -18.00 -10.23
C GLU A 34 3.93 -17.71 -11.53
N GLU A 35 3.01 -16.75 -11.49
CA GLU A 35 2.18 -16.31 -12.61
C GLU A 35 2.78 -15.13 -13.39
N GLN A 36 3.96 -14.65 -12.99
CA GLN A 36 4.66 -13.50 -13.59
C GLN A 36 3.82 -12.20 -13.65
N ILE A 37 2.89 -12.02 -12.71
CA ILE A 37 2.01 -10.83 -12.68
C ILE A 37 2.68 -9.70 -11.91
N THR A 38 2.81 -8.54 -12.55
CA THR A 38 3.41 -7.34 -11.98
C THR A 38 2.40 -6.44 -11.26
N LYS A 39 2.91 -5.42 -10.55
CA LYS A 39 2.09 -4.36 -9.97
C LYS A 39 1.37 -3.55 -11.05
N GLY A 40 2.02 -3.32 -12.20
CA GLY A 40 1.44 -2.65 -13.36
C GLY A 40 0.21 -3.39 -13.87
N ASP A 41 0.33 -4.71 -14.06
CA ASP A 41 -0.77 -5.56 -14.52
C ASP A 41 -1.97 -5.54 -13.56
N LEU A 42 -1.69 -5.60 -12.25
CA LEU A 42 -2.73 -5.50 -11.23
C LEU A 42 -3.48 -4.16 -11.29
N LEU A 43 -2.76 -3.06 -11.49
CA LEU A 43 -3.36 -1.74 -11.60
C LEU A 43 -4.16 -1.59 -12.89
N GLN A 44 -3.68 -2.16 -13.99
CA GLN A 44 -4.41 -2.20 -15.25
C GLN A 44 -5.73 -2.97 -15.08
N TYR A 45 -5.70 -4.13 -14.45
CA TYR A 45 -6.90 -4.91 -14.13
C TYR A 45 -7.92 -4.10 -13.30
N TYR A 46 -7.47 -3.41 -12.25
CA TYR A 46 -8.36 -2.55 -11.46
C TYR A 46 -8.93 -1.40 -12.28
N ALA A 47 -8.15 -0.80 -13.18
CA ALA A 47 -8.62 0.27 -14.06
C ALA A 47 -9.70 -0.24 -15.04
N ASP A 48 -9.53 -1.44 -15.59
CA ASP A 48 -10.49 -2.04 -16.51
C ASP A 48 -11.80 -2.44 -15.82
N VAL A 49 -11.75 -2.92 -14.56
CA VAL A 49 -12.93 -3.37 -13.80
C VAL A 49 -13.60 -2.24 -13.03
N ALA A 50 -12.91 -1.12 -12.76
CA ALA A 50 -13.43 0.01 -12.01
C ALA A 50 -14.80 0.55 -12.49
N PRO A 51 -15.10 0.70 -13.79
CA PRO A 51 -16.38 1.26 -14.25
C PRO A 51 -17.60 0.46 -13.80
N VAL A 52 -17.46 -0.87 -13.67
CA VAL A 52 -18.53 -1.75 -13.21
C VAL A 52 -18.47 -1.99 -11.70
N LEU A 53 -17.28 -1.99 -11.10
CA LEU A 53 -17.12 -2.30 -9.68
C LEU A 53 -17.45 -1.10 -8.78
N LEU A 54 -17.02 0.11 -9.14
CA LEU A 54 -17.16 1.31 -8.31
C LEU A 54 -18.60 1.62 -7.88
N PRO A 55 -19.64 1.49 -8.74
CA PRO A 55 -21.03 1.69 -8.32
C PRO A 55 -21.48 0.77 -7.17
N HIS A 56 -20.92 -0.43 -7.06
CA HIS A 56 -21.33 -1.41 -6.05
C HIS A 56 -20.64 -1.26 -4.69
N ILE A 57 -19.49 -0.57 -4.67
CA ILE A 57 -18.65 -0.42 -3.46
C ILE A 57 -18.60 1.01 -2.93
N ARG A 58 -19.18 1.99 -3.63
CA ARG A 58 -19.11 3.43 -3.28
C ARG A 58 -19.55 3.75 -1.85
N ASP A 59 -20.61 3.10 -1.37
CA ASP A 59 -21.20 3.37 -0.06
C ASP A 59 -20.93 2.27 0.98
N ARG A 60 -19.88 1.46 0.76
CA ARG A 60 -19.49 0.36 1.64
C ARG A 60 -18.18 0.68 2.36
N ALA A 61 -18.16 0.51 3.68
CA ALA A 61 -16.91 0.57 4.44
C ALA A 61 -15.99 -0.60 4.02
N MET A 62 -14.81 -0.29 3.49
CA MET A 62 -13.84 -1.29 3.04
C MET A 62 -12.58 -1.24 3.89
N VAL A 63 -12.06 -2.41 4.26
CA VAL A 63 -10.74 -2.57 4.87
C VAL A 63 -9.72 -2.96 3.79
N MET A 64 -8.63 -2.21 3.68
CA MET A 64 -7.59 -2.47 2.70
C MET A 64 -6.51 -3.40 3.28
N LYS A 65 -6.38 -4.61 2.72
CA LYS A 65 -5.22 -5.47 2.98
C LYS A 65 -4.07 -5.07 2.07
N ARG A 66 -2.98 -4.58 2.67
CA ARG A 66 -1.81 -4.06 1.93
C ARG A 66 -0.68 -5.08 1.90
N TYR A 67 -0.09 -5.29 0.73
CA TYR A 67 1.05 -6.19 0.50
C TYR A 67 2.24 -5.43 -0.11
N PRO A 68 2.94 -4.58 0.66
CA PRO A 68 4.03 -3.75 0.13
C PRO A 68 5.21 -4.56 -0.43
N HIS A 69 5.40 -5.80 0.03
CA HIS A 69 6.53 -6.67 -0.36
C HIS A 69 6.15 -7.84 -1.28
N ALA A 70 5.00 -7.76 -1.97
CA ALA A 70 4.39 -8.88 -2.70
C ALA A 70 3.96 -10.03 -1.76
N ARG A 71 3.04 -10.87 -2.21
CA ARG A 71 2.40 -11.90 -1.36
C ARG A 71 3.39 -12.98 -0.86
N GLN A 72 4.53 -13.12 -1.54
CA GLN A 72 5.48 -14.21 -1.29
C GLN A 72 6.43 -13.99 -0.11
N ARG A 73 6.41 -12.82 0.55
CA ARG A 73 7.01 -12.74 1.90
C ARG A 73 5.96 -13.17 2.91
N PRO A 74 6.29 -14.11 3.84
CA PRO A 74 5.41 -14.37 4.96
C PRO A 74 5.12 -13.04 5.66
N HIS A 75 3.85 -12.87 6.05
CA HIS A 75 3.36 -11.72 6.79
C HIS A 75 4.17 -11.62 8.08
N GLN A 76 5.25 -10.83 8.10
CA GLN A 76 5.90 -10.50 9.36
C GLN A 76 4.99 -9.48 10.03
N ASP A 77 4.12 -9.99 10.90
CA ASP A 77 3.39 -9.16 11.87
C ASP A 77 4.42 -8.31 12.60
N ARG A 78 4.56 -7.05 12.19
CA ARG A 78 5.15 -6.02 13.03
C ARG A 78 4.03 -5.40 13.87
N GLN A 79 3.24 -6.23 14.54
CA GLN A 79 2.37 -5.80 15.61
C GLN A 79 3.18 -5.93 16.91
N GLY A 80 3.53 -4.80 17.52
CA GLY A 80 4.09 -4.77 18.88
C GLY A 80 5.61 -4.64 18.97
N ARG A 81 6.09 -3.41 18.83
CA ARG A 81 7.17 -2.80 19.65
C ARG A 81 7.28 -1.33 19.21
N ARG A 82 6.31 -0.51 19.66
CA ARG A 82 6.69 0.85 20.05
C ARG A 82 7.58 0.63 21.27
N SER A 83 8.89 0.72 21.07
CA SER A 83 9.78 1.01 22.19
C SER A 83 9.32 2.37 22.72
N VAL A 84 8.56 2.35 23.80
CA VAL A 84 8.58 3.47 24.73
C VAL A 84 10.03 3.52 25.16
N GLU A 85 10.75 4.54 24.71
CA GLU A 85 12.03 4.90 25.29
C GLU A 85 11.75 5.22 26.75
N ALA A 86 11.98 4.21 27.60
CA ALA A 86 11.92 4.37 29.04
C ALA A 86 13.08 5.29 29.41
N ALA A 87 12.74 6.50 29.85
CA ALA A 87 13.68 7.42 30.47
C ALA A 87 14.47 6.70 31.57
N PRO A 88 15.79 6.96 31.73
CA PRO A 88 16.62 6.25 32.69
C PRO A 88 16.10 6.44 34.14
N PRO A 89 15.95 5.38 34.93
CA PRO A 89 15.48 5.48 36.30
C PRO A 89 16.64 5.71 37.27
N GLU A 90 17.27 6.88 37.27
CA GLU A 90 18.17 7.28 38.37
C GLU A 90 18.04 8.76 38.72
N ALA A 91 17.09 9.06 39.61
CA ALA A 91 17.23 10.11 40.61
C ALA A 91 16.16 9.89 41.72
N ARG A 92 16.53 9.17 42.78
CA ARG A 92 15.86 9.32 44.09
C ARG A 92 16.89 9.81 45.12
N PRO A 93 16.44 10.59 46.12
CA PRO A 93 17.22 11.67 46.72
C PRO A 93 18.20 11.15 47.78
N ARG A 94 19.37 11.77 47.88
CA ARG A 94 20.18 11.71 49.10
C ARG A 94 19.81 12.89 49.98
N ARG A 95 19.03 12.61 51.03
CA ARG A 95 18.97 13.43 52.24
C ARG A 95 20.18 13.06 53.10
N PRO A 96 21.00 14.01 53.56
CA PRO A 96 21.75 13.84 54.79
C PRO A 96 21.15 14.66 55.95
N ALA A 97 21.57 14.27 57.14
CA ALA A 97 21.06 14.55 58.48
C ALA A 97 20.98 16.03 58.88
#